data_AF-A0A4D7AWD9-F1
#
_entry.id   AF-A0A4D7AWD9-F1
#
_cell.length_a   1.000
_cell.length_b   1.000
_cell.length_c   1.000
_cell.angle_alpha   90.00
_cell.angle_beta   90.00
_cell.angle_gamma   90.00
#
_symmetry.space_group_name_H-M   'P 1'
#
loop_
_entity.id
_entity.type
_entity.pdbx_description
1 polymer ?
#
loop_
_entity_poly.entity_id
_entity_poly.type
_entity_poly.pdbx_seq_one_letter_code
_entity_poly.pdbx_strand_id
1 'polypeptide(L)'
;MRRLSSRSSSASRKRLGDWRASHFSSHQPSRPRAISKPPWCLQCAHGRRGLDQLIADFSVPFTSLDEPIARLAADAFERFGKAIGHPAKLNFGDCLAYATAMRLDAPLLFKGDDFRHTDVQAAL
;
A
#
# COMPACT_ATOMS: atom_id res chain seq x y z
N MET A 1 61.02 -34.15 -7.50
CA MET A 1 61.15 -32.66 -7.45
C MET A 1 60.05 -32.08 -8.34
N ARG A 2 59.10 -31.22 -7.98
CA ARG A 2 58.82 -30.34 -6.83
C ARG A 2 57.30 -30.34 -6.58
N ARG A 3 56.93 -30.18 -5.31
CA ARG A 3 55.57 -29.91 -4.82
C ARG A 3 55.13 -28.50 -5.22
N LEU A 4 53.86 -28.33 -5.55
CA LEU A 4 53.09 -27.08 -5.45
C LEU A 4 51.72 -27.48 -4.86
N SER A 5 51.53 -27.57 -3.54
CA SER A 5 51.22 -26.45 -2.63
C SER A 5 50.09 -25.54 -3.14
N SER A 6 48.85 -26.04 -3.19
CA SER A 6 47.65 -25.20 -3.20
C SER A 6 47.42 -24.64 -1.79
N ARG A 7 47.63 -23.33 -1.66
CA ARG A 7 47.31 -22.56 -0.46
C ARG A 7 45.79 -22.36 -0.34
N SER A 8 45.37 -22.35 0.91
CA SER A 8 44.04 -22.09 1.46
C SER A 8 43.36 -20.84 0.90
N SER A 9 42.02 -20.90 0.76
CA SER A 9 41.20 -19.84 1.33
C SER A 9 39.89 -20.42 1.87
N SER A 10 39.79 -20.36 3.19
CA SER A 10 38.67 -20.76 4.03
C SER A 10 37.49 -19.81 3.84
N ALA A 11 36.49 -20.20 3.07
CA ALA A 11 35.18 -19.55 3.08
C ALA A 11 34.34 -20.17 4.21
N SER A 12 34.29 -19.42 5.31
CA SER A 12 33.59 -19.72 6.55
C SER A 12 32.11 -20.05 6.28
N ARG A 13 31.79 -21.34 6.39
CA ARG A 13 30.43 -21.89 6.44
C ARG A 13 29.80 -21.39 7.74
N LYS A 14 29.12 -20.24 7.70
CA LYS A 14 28.44 -19.67 8.88
C LYS A 14 27.45 -20.72 9.40
N ARG A 15 27.78 -21.27 10.57
CA ARG A 15 26.92 -22.15 11.37
C ARG A 15 25.59 -21.43 11.57
N LEU A 16 24.49 -22.12 11.25
CA LEU A 16 23.22 -21.85 11.87
C LEU A 16 23.42 -22.04 13.37
N GLY A 17 23.49 -20.92 14.09
CA GLY A 17 23.58 -20.90 15.54
C GLY A 17 22.25 -21.38 16.14
N ASP A 18 22.38 -22.41 16.96
CA ASP A 18 21.54 -22.80 18.09
C ASP A 18 20.48 -21.77 18.51
N TRP A 19 19.24 -21.97 18.04
CA TRP A 19 18.03 -21.41 18.67
C TRP A 19 17.57 -22.30 19.84
N ARG A 20 18.50 -22.78 20.67
CA ARG A 20 18.16 -23.57 21.86
C ARG A 20 17.67 -22.64 22.97
N ALA A 21 16.34 -22.55 23.01
CA ALA A 21 15.49 -22.43 24.19
C ALA A 21 16.24 -22.48 25.54
N SER A 22 16.58 -21.32 26.11
CA SER A 22 17.01 -21.21 27.51
C SER A 22 16.84 -19.80 28.09
N HIS A 23 15.84 -19.02 27.67
CA HIS A 23 15.38 -17.83 28.42
C HIS A 23 13.90 -17.53 28.14
N PHE A 24 13.04 -18.56 28.23
CA PHE A 24 11.59 -18.34 28.28
C PHE A 24 11.20 -18.11 29.75
N SER A 25 11.45 -16.89 30.23
CA SER A 25 10.90 -16.40 31.49
C SER A 25 9.37 -16.50 31.42
N SER A 26 8.76 -17.09 32.43
CA SER A 26 7.31 -17.30 32.60
C SER A 26 6.52 -16.00 32.82
N HIS A 27 6.88 -14.94 32.10
CA HIS A 27 6.06 -13.73 32.00
C HIS A 27 4.85 -14.05 31.13
N GLN A 28 3.77 -14.50 31.76
CA GLN A 28 2.46 -14.48 31.14
C GLN A 28 2.09 -13.01 30.85
N PRO A 29 1.88 -12.60 29.59
CA PRO A 29 1.34 -11.28 29.32
C PRO A 29 -0.06 -11.21 29.93
N SER A 30 -0.28 -10.22 30.78
CA SER A 30 -1.59 -9.92 31.33
C SER A 30 -2.59 -9.74 30.19
N ARG A 31 -3.78 -10.36 30.32
CA ARG A 31 -4.87 -10.21 29.36
C ARG A 31 -5.06 -8.72 29.06
N PRO A 32 -5.04 -8.28 27.79
CA PRO A 32 -5.36 -6.89 27.49
C PRO A 32 -6.76 -6.60 28.03
N ARG A 33 -6.86 -5.56 28.87
CA ARG A 33 -8.17 -5.06 29.33
C ARG A 33 -9.04 -4.82 28.11
N ALA A 34 -10.28 -5.28 28.14
CA ALA A 34 -11.26 -4.98 27.11
C ALA A 34 -11.39 -3.45 27.01
N ILE A 35 -10.75 -2.85 26.02
CA ILE A 35 -10.98 -1.45 25.68
C ILE A 35 -12.37 -1.42 25.09
N SER A 36 -13.33 -0.85 25.82
CA SER A 36 -14.66 -0.58 25.29
C SER A 36 -14.48 0.27 24.03
N LYS A 37 -14.97 -0.24 22.89
CA LYS A 37 -14.88 0.51 21.63
C LYS A 37 -15.63 1.84 21.81
N PRO A 38 -15.02 2.98 21.47
CA PRO A 38 -15.65 4.28 21.66
C PRO A 38 -16.94 4.39 20.84
N PRO A 39 -17.91 5.23 21.25
CA PRO A 39 -19.26 5.27 20.66
C PRO A 39 -19.28 5.56 19.14
N TRP A 40 -18.27 6.24 18.59
CA TRP A 40 -18.15 6.46 17.15
C TRP A 40 -17.79 5.19 16.35
N CYS A 41 -17.20 4.16 16.98
CA CYS A 41 -16.99 2.85 16.36
C CYS A 41 -18.32 2.09 16.14
N LEU A 42 -19.38 2.40 16.90
CA LEU A 42 -20.70 1.81 16.70
C LEU A 42 -21.44 2.44 15.51
N GLN A 43 -21.00 3.61 15.03
CA GLN A 43 -21.51 4.26 13.82
C GLN A 43 -20.89 3.74 12.53
N CYS A 44 -19.77 2.99 12.61
CA CYS A 44 -19.14 2.35 11.46
C CYS A 44 -20.02 1.26 10.81
N ALA A 45 -21.10 0.81 11.46
CA ALA A 45 -22.02 -0.19 10.92
C ALA A 45 -22.77 0.26 9.65
N HIS A 46 -22.73 1.55 9.31
CA HIS A 46 -23.41 2.12 8.13
C HIS A 46 -22.49 2.39 6.94
N GLY A 47 -21.16 2.37 7.12
CA GLY A 47 -20.23 2.81 6.06
C GLY A 47 -20.39 2.02 4.76
N ARG A 48 -20.46 0.70 4.85
CA ARG A 48 -20.66 -0.17 3.67
C ARG A 48 -22.03 0.01 3.04
N ARG A 49 -23.11 -0.02 3.85
CA ARG A 49 -24.49 0.14 3.34
C ARG A 49 -24.70 1.49 2.65
N GLY A 50 -24.17 2.57 3.23
CA GLY A 50 -24.25 3.91 2.64
C GLY A 50 -23.50 3.99 1.31
N LEU A 51 -22.31 3.38 1.22
CA LEU A 51 -21.57 3.29 -0.05
C LEU A 51 -22.32 2.48 -1.10
N ASP A 52 -22.86 1.31 -0.74
CA ASP A 52 -23.63 0.47 -1.67
C ASP A 52 -24.87 1.21 -2.19
N GLN A 53 -25.57 1.95 -1.32
CA GLN A 53 -26.70 2.79 -1.72
C GLN A 53 -26.28 3.92 -2.67
N LEU A 54 -25.18 4.62 -2.37
CA LEU A 54 -24.64 5.67 -3.23
C LEU A 54 -24.30 5.14 -4.64
N ILE A 55 -23.64 3.98 -4.71
CA ILE A 55 -23.31 3.33 -5.99
C ILE A 55 -24.58 3.00 -6.77
N ALA A 56 -25.62 2.51 -6.10
CA ALA A 56 -26.90 2.19 -6.72
C ALA A 56 -27.63 3.45 -7.21
N ASP A 57 -27.73 4.49 -6.37
CA ASP A 57 -28.44 5.74 -6.67
C ASP A 57 -27.85 6.46 -7.89
N PHE A 58 -26.53 6.45 -8.02
CA PHE A 58 -25.82 7.10 -9.13
C PHE A 58 -25.49 6.14 -10.29
N SER A 59 -25.87 4.87 -10.20
CA SER A 59 -25.56 3.83 -11.21
C SER A 59 -24.08 3.82 -11.60
N VAL A 60 -23.19 3.91 -10.61
CA VAL A 60 -21.74 4.08 -10.85
C VAL A 60 -21.18 2.82 -11.53
N PRO A 61 -20.63 2.91 -12.75
CA PRO A 61 -20.03 1.76 -13.42
C PRO A 61 -18.71 1.39 -12.75
N PHE A 62 -18.45 0.08 -12.65
CA PHE A 62 -17.17 -0.43 -12.17
C PHE A 62 -16.22 -0.68 -13.35
N THR A 63 -14.96 -0.26 -13.18
CA THR A 63 -13.88 -0.59 -14.11
C THR A 63 -12.93 -1.58 -13.46
N SER A 64 -12.55 -2.62 -14.20
CA SER A 64 -11.54 -3.57 -13.74
C SER A 64 -10.14 -2.97 -13.80
N LEU A 65 -9.30 -3.28 -12.83
CA LEU A 65 -7.88 -2.96 -12.89
C LEU A 65 -7.18 -4.00 -13.76
N ASP A 66 -6.76 -3.58 -14.94
CA ASP A 66 -6.00 -4.39 -15.88
C ASP A 66 -4.51 -4.00 -15.88
N GLU A 67 -3.70 -4.75 -16.64
CA GLU A 67 -2.28 -4.49 -16.76
C GLU A 67 -1.97 -3.06 -17.27
N PRO A 68 -2.63 -2.53 -18.31
CA PRO A 68 -2.45 -1.13 -18.73
C PRO A 68 -2.66 -0.12 -17.61
N ILE A 69 -3.75 -0.22 -16.84
CA ILE A 69 -4.01 0.68 -15.72
C ILE A 69 -2.94 0.52 -14.63
N ALA A 70 -2.52 -0.72 -14.34
CA ALA A 70 -1.48 -0.97 -13.35
C ALA A 70 -0.12 -0.33 -13.73
N ARG A 71 0.27 -0.40 -15.01
CA ARG A 71 1.49 0.25 -15.51
C ARG A 71 1.38 1.77 -15.41
N LEU A 72 0.25 2.35 -15.84
CA LEU A 72 0.00 3.79 -15.71
C LEU A 72 0.01 4.27 -14.25
N ALA A 73 -0.49 3.45 -13.32
CA ALA A 73 -0.46 3.77 -11.90
C ALA A 73 0.99 3.76 -11.34
N ALA A 74 1.85 2.86 -11.81
CA ALA A 74 3.26 2.85 -11.47
C ALA A 74 3.96 4.13 -11.97
N ASP A 75 3.72 4.49 -13.24
CA ASP A 75 4.26 5.73 -13.83
C ASP A 75 3.77 6.98 -13.06
N ALA A 76 2.50 6.99 -12.65
CA ALA A 76 1.93 8.07 -11.83
C ALA A 76 2.62 8.18 -10.47
N PHE A 77 2.95 7.04 -9.83
CA PHE A 77 3.66 7.06 -8.55
C PHE A 77 5.10 7.56 -8.69
N GLU A 78 5.79 7.24 -9.79
CA GLU A 78 7.13 7.76 -10.08
C GLU A 78 7.14 9.26 -10.41
N ARG A 79 6.03 9.81 -10.93
CA ARG A 79 5.90 11.23 -11.26
C ARG A 79 5.35 12.09 -10.12
N PHE A 80 4.37 11.58 -9.38
CA PHE A 80 3.55 12.35 -8.45
C PHE A 80 3.45 11.75 -7.05
N GLY A 81 4.08 10.60 -6.82
CA GLY A 81 3.96 9.86 -5.58
C GLY A 81 4.47 10.60 -4.35
N LYS A 82 3.97 10.21 -3.20
CA LYS A 82 4.43 10.76 -1.91
C LYS A 82 5.90 10.47 -1.62
N ALA A 83 6.43 9.35 -2.10
CA ALA A 83 7.79 8.88 -1.78
C ALA A 83 8.89 9.76 -2.40
N ILE A 84 8.60 10.44 -3.51
CA ILE A 84 9.55 11.28 -4.26
C ILE A 84 9.49 12.76 -3.85
N GLY A 85 8.63 13.13 -2.90
CA GLY A 85 8.49 14.51 -2.43
C GLY A 85 7.75 15.45 -3.37
N HIS A 86 7.03 14.94 -4.37
CA HIS A 86 6.23 15.75 -5.29
C HIS A 86 5.08 16.47 -4.55
N PRO A 87 4.68 17.72 -4.90
CA PRO A 87 3.61 18.45 -4.23
C PRO A 87 2.25 17.73 -4.14
N ALA A 88 1.87 16.98 -5.18
CA ALA A 88 0.65 16.16 -5.21
C ALA A 88 0.62 15.07 -4.12
N LYS A 89 1.79 14.49 -3.80
CA LYS A 89 1.96 13.43 -2.79
C LYS A 89 0.98 12.26 -2.93
N LEU A 90 0.74 11.79 -4.15
CA LEU A 90 -0.23 10.73 -4.41
C LEU A 90 0.08 9.46 -3.62
N ASN A 91 -0.96 8.87 -3.02
CA ASN A 91 -0.91 7.54 -2.42
C ASN A 91 -1.17 6.45 -3.49
N PHE A 92 -1.07 5.17 -3.11
CA PHE A 92 -1.30 4.06 -4.04
C PHE A 92 -2.72 4.05 -4.64
N GLY A 93 -3.75 4.30 -3.84
CA GLY A 93 -5.14 4.41 -4.30
C GLY A 93 -5.35 5.59 -5.24
N ASP A 94 -4.71 6.73 -4.96
CA ASP A 94 -4.79 7.90 -5.84
C ASP A 94 -4.15 7.62 -7.20
N CYS A 95 -3.06 6.85 -7.23
CA CYS A 95 -2.43 6.44 -8.49
C CYS A 95 -3.36 5.56 -9.32
N LEU A 96 -4.14 4.68 -8.70
CA LEU A 96 -5.15 3.88 -9.41
C LEU A 96 -6.29 4.76 -9.94
N ALA A 97 -6.76 5.74 -9.17
CA ALA A 97 -7.78 6.69 -9.61
C ALA A 97 -7.28 7.55 -10.79
N TYR A 98 -6.06 8.11 -10.66
CA TYR A 98 -5.40 8.85 -11.74
C TYR A 98 -5.26 7.98 -12.99
N ALA A 99 -4.70 6.77 -12.87
CA ALA A 99 -4.46 5.90 -14.02
C ALA A 99 -5.76 5.50 -14.72
N THR A 100 -6.83 5.25 -13.95
CA THR A 100 -8.15 4.96 -14.52
C THR A 100 -8.70 6.15 -15.30
N ALA A 101 -8.60 7.37 -14.74
CA ALA A 101 -9.03 8.59 -15.42
C ALA A 101 -8.25 8.83 -16.73
N MET A 102 -6.92 8.69 -16.69
CA MET A 102 -6.07 8.83 -17.87
C MET A 102 -6.36 7.74 -18.92
N ARG A 103 -6.64 6.50 -18.50
CA ARG A 103 -6.95 5.39 -19.41
C ARG A 103 -8.29 5.57 -20.11
N LEU A 104 -9.28 6.12 -19.39
CA LEU A 104 -10.62 6.36 -19.90
C LEU A 104 -10.76 7.71 -20.62
N ASP A 105 -9.70 8.52 -20.64
CA ASP A 105 -9.73 9.91 -21.12
C ASP A 105 -10.89 10.71 -20.50
N ALA A 106 -11.07 10.53 -19.20
CA ALA A 106 -12.20 11.07 -18.45
C ALA A 106 -11.72 12.02 -17.33
N PRO A 107 -12.48 13.09 -17.02
CA PRO A 107 -12.16 13.95 -15.91
C PRO A 107 -12.36 13.22 -14.57
N LEU A 108 -11.48 13.47 -13.60
CA LEU A 108 -11.50 12.85 -12.29
C LEU A 108 -12.26 13.73 -11.29
N LEU A 109 -13.30 13.17 -10.67
CA LEU A 109 -13.99 13.81 -9.55
C LEU A 109 -13.26 13.51 -8.24
N PHE A 110 -12.78 14.54 -7.56
CA PHE A 110 -12.10 14.42 -6.28
C PHE A 110 -12.40 15.61 -5.38
N LYS A 111 -12.12 15.44 -4.08
CA LYS A 111 -12.20 16.53 -3.10
C LYS A 111 -10.81 16.75 -2.49
N GLY A 112 -10.48 18.01 -2.23
CA GLY A 112 -9.18 18.39 -1.67
C GLY A 112 -8.19 18.83 -2.75
N ASP A 113 -6.91 18.76 -2.43
CA ASP A 113 -5.85 19.32 -3.29
C ASP A 113 -4.92 18.24 -3.90
N ASP A 114 -5.16 16.96 -3.61
CA ASP A 114 -4.25 15.85 -3.93
C ASP A 114 -3.92 15.75 -5.43
N PHE A 115 -4.90 16.01 -6.31
CA PHE A 115 -4.72 15.94 -7.77
C PHE A 115 -4.41 17.28 -8.44
N ARG A 116 -4.37 18.40 -7.69
CA ARG A 116 -4.22 19.75 -8.29
C ARG A 116 -2.86 20.03 -8.90
N HIS A 117 -1.86 19.27 -8.48
CA HIS A 117 -0.50 19.33 -9.02
C HIS A 117 -0.23 18.19 -10.01
N THR A 118 -1.28 17.60 -10.57
CA THR A 118 -1.17 16.58 -11.62
C THR A 118 -1.71 17.12 -12.93
N ASP A 119 -1.52 16.37 -14.00
CA ASP A 119 -2.01 16.62 -15.36
C ASP A 119 -3.42 16.04 -15.62
N VAL A 120 -4.06 15.43 -14.63
CA VAL A 120 -5.44 14.93 -14.77
C VAL A 120 -6.43 16.09 -14.82
N GLN A 121 -7.42 15.99 -15.71
CA GLN A 121 -8.52 16.94 -15.77
C GLN A 121 -9.44 16.75 -14.56
N ALA A 122 -9.81 17.82 -13.87
CA ALA A 122 -10.76 17.76 -12.77
C ALA A 122 -12.20 17.78 -13.29
N ALA A 123 -13.06 16.91 -12.73
CA ALA A 123 -14.50 16.99 -12.95
C ALA A 123 -15.07 18.02 -11.95
N LEU A 124 -15.49 19.17 -12.46
CA LEU A 124 -16.05 20.29 -11.69
C LEU A 124 -17.41 20.69 -12.24
#